data_AF-A0A929II01-F1
#
_entry.id   AF-A0A929II01-F1
#
_cell.length_a   1.000
_cell.length_b   1.000
_cell.length_c   1.000
_cell.angle_alpha   90.00
_cell.angle_beta   90.00
_cell.angle_gamma   90.00
#
_symmetry.space_group_name_H-M   'P 1'
#
loop_
_entity.id
_entity.type
_entity.pdbx_description
1 polymer ?
#
loop_
_entity_poly.entity_id
_entity_poly.type
_entity_poly.pdbx_seq_one_letter_code
_entity_poly.pdbx_strand_id
1 'polypeptide(L)'
;MNSAPELFGLYGFTHGWARILTVMSPHGASAVLRVIPGNDDAIVQSADGLLPRYQEKREGALSRLVDAHGIVILTKSEWDTRKVELGESIYL
;
A
#
# COMPACT_ATOMS: atom_id res chain seq x y z
N MET A 1 16.97 -14.25 -10.20
CA MET A 1 16.39 -12.91 -10.39
C MET A 1 15.34 -12.76 -9.31
N ASN A 2 15.56 -11.88 -8.32
CA ASN A 2 14.52 -11.57 -7.34
C ASN A 2 13.54 -10.62 -8.03
N SER A 3 12.39 -11.13 -8.45
CA SER A 3 11.29 -10.29 -8.90
C SER A 3 10.90 -9.34 -7.77
N ALA A 4 10.60 -8.09 -8.09
CA ALA A 4 10.02 -7.16 -7.12
C ALA A 4 8.76 -7.79 -6.50
N PRO A 5 8.49 -7.59 -5.19
CA PRO A 5 7.32 -8.16 -4.55
C PRO A 5 6.06 -7.64 -5.23
N GLU A 6 5.07 -8.52 -5.37
CA GLU A 6 3.76 -8.12 -5.86
C GLU A 6 3.08 -7.21 -4.82
N LEU A 7 2.48 -6.11 -5.28
CA LEU A 7 1.89 -5.07 -4.44
C LEU A 7 0.45 -4.82 -4.86
N PHE A 8 -0.44 -4.85 -3.88
CA PHE A 8 -1.86 -4.54 -4.07
C PHE A 8 -2.22 -3.30 -3.27
N GLY A 9 -3.00 -2.41 -3.88
CA GLY A 9 -3.42 -1.15 -3.29
C GLY A 9 -4.93 -1.04 -3.15
N LEU A 10 -5.38 -0.34 -2.11
CA LEU A 10 -6.76 0.11 -1.95
C LEU A 10 -6.76 1.59 -1.59
N TYR A 11 -7.47 2.39 -2.38
CA TYR A 11 -7.73 3.78 -2.03
C TYR A 11 -8.82 3.89 -0.96
N GLY A 12 -8.57 4.75 0.02
CA GLY A 12 -9.53 5.19 1.03
C GLY A 12 -9.48 6.70 1.21
N PHE A 13 -10.43 7.22 1.98
CA PHE A 13 -10.52 8.63 2.35
C PHE A 13 -10.51 8.75 3.87
N THR A 14 -9.82 9.77 4.41
CA THR A 14 -9.97 10.15 5.82
C THR A 14 -11.09 11.18 6.00
N HIS A 15 -11.48 11.43 7.26
CA HIS A 15 -12.48 12.42 7.66
C HIS A 15 -12.21 13.86 7.18
N GLY A 16 -11.07 14.14 6.53
CA GLY A 16 -10.70 15.45 5.97
C GLY A 16 -10.36 15.43 4.47
N TRP A 17 -10.89 14.48 3.69
CA TRP A 17 -10.72 14.37 2.23
C TRP A 17 -9.33 13.96 1.72
N ALA A 18 -8.35 13.76 2.61
CA ALA A 18 -7.05 13.27 2.20
C ALA A 18 -7.17 11.83 1.67
N ARG A 19 -6.70 11.62 0.43
CA ARG A 19 -6.57 10.29 -0.17
C ARG A 19 -5.50 9.51 0.58
N ILE A 20 -5.83 8.27 0.91
CA ILE A 20 -4.89 7.28 1.45
C ILE A 20 -4.85 6.11 0.49
N LEU A 21 -3.65 5.60 0.26
CA LEU A 21 -3.41 4.31 -0.39
C LEU A 21 -2.93 3.32 0.67
N THR A 22 -3.71 2.28 0.94
CA THR A 22 -3.27 1.15 1.77
C THR A 22 -2.65 0.10 0.88
N VAL A 23 -1.48 -0.43 1.24
CA VAL A 23 -0.75 -1.41 0.40
C VAL A 23 -0.52 -2.70 1.16
N MET A 24 -0.73 -3.83 0.49
CA MET A 24 -0.39 -5.17 1.00
C MET A 24 0.46 -5.95 0.00
N SER A 25 1.20 -6.93 0.50
CA SER A 25 2.01 -7.86 -0.28
C SER A 25 1.92 -9.26 0.33
N PRO A 26 1.97 -10.35 -0.46
CA PRO A 26 2.12 -11.72 0.06
C PRO A 26 3.42 -11.92 0.86
N HIS A 27 4.38 -11.00 0.73
CA HIS A 27 5.65 -11.02 1.45
C HIS A 27 5.66 -10.19 2.74
N GLY A 28 4.50 -9.68 3.15
CA GLY A 28 4.33 -8.93 4.39
C GLY A 28 4.54 -7.41 4.28
N ALA A 29 4.14 -6.71 5.33
CA ALA A 29 4.23 -5.26 5.47
C ALA A 29 5.69 -4.79 5.40
N SER A 30 6.61 -5.57 5.98
CA SER A 30 8.04 -5.29 5.94
C SER A 30 8.60 -5.27 4.50
N ALA A 31 8.09 -6.14 3.63
CA ALA A 31 8.51 -6.18 2.23
C ALA A 31 8.02 -4.95 1.46
N VAL A 32 6.80 -4.48 1.73
CA VAL A 32 6.27 -3.24 1.16
C VAL A 32 7.16 -2.05 1.53
N LEU A 33 7.50 -1.88 2.82
CA LEU A 33 8.29 -0.76 3.31
C LEU A 33 9.74 -0.75 2.79
N ARG A 34 10.30 -1.92 2.46
CA ARG A 34 11.62 -2.02 1.81
C ARG A 34 11.62 -1.49 0.38
N VAL A 35 10.48 -1.59 -0.32
CA VAL A 35 10.36 -1.18 -1.72
C VAL A 35 9.83 0.24 -1.85
N ILE A 36 8.92 0.63 -0.95
CA ILE A 36 8.28 1.94 -0.93
C ILE A 36 8.62 2.60 0.41
N PRO A 37 9.85 3.13 0.57
CA PRO A 37 10.18 3.90 1.76
C PRO A 37 9.42 5.23 1.76
N GLY A 38 9.40 5.90 2.92
CA GLY A 38 8.88 7.25 3.00
C GLY A 38 9.67 8.23 2.14
N ASN A 39 8.96 9.19 1.56
CA ASN A 39 9.53 10.27 0.76
C ASN A 39 8.85 11.61 1.13
N ASP A 40 9.32 12.70 0.51
CA ASP A 40 8.79 14.05 0.80
C ASP A 40 7.38 14.28 0.24
N ASP A 41 6.96 13.46 -0.72
CA ASP A 41 5.70 13.60 -1.47
C ASP A 41 4.52 12.87 -0.82
N ALA A 42 4.79 11.87 0.03
CA ALA A 42 3.78 11.08 0.72
C ALA A 42 4.20 10.75 2.16
N ILE A 43 3.24 10.82 3.10
CA ILE A 43 3.44 10.35 4.47
C ILE A 43 3.21 8.84 4.48
N VAL A 44 4.19 8.10 5.00
CA VAL A 44 4.03 6.68 5.28
C VAL A 44 3.60 6.51 6.72
N GLN A 45 2.48 5.84 6.91
CA GLN A 45 1.95 5.44 8.21
C GLN A 45 2.06 3.92 8.29
N SER A 46 2.88 3.44 9.22
CA SER A 46 3.08 2.02 9.52
C SER A 46 3.18 1.80 11.02
N ALA A 47 2.67 0.67 11.50
CA ALA A 47 2.86 0.19 12.87
C ALA A 47 2.80 -1.33 12.86
N ASP A 48 3.33 -1.97 13.91
CA ASP A 48 3.31 -3.42 14.04
C ASP A 48 1.88 -3.97 13.93
N GLY A 49 1.69 -4.99 13.10
CA GLY A 49 0.39 -5.58 12.81
C GLY A 49 -0.54 -4.75 11.92
N LEU A 50 -0.07 -3.61 11.37
CA LEU A 50 -0.83 -2.79 10.44
C LEU A 50 -0.19 -2.77 9.05
N LEU A 51 -1.05 -2.74 8.03
CA LEU A 51 -0.62 -2.53 6.65
C LEU A 51 -0.09 -1.10 6.46
N PRO A 52 0.98 -0.92 5.65
CA PRO A 52 1.47 0.40 5.29
C PRO A 52 0.39 1.22 4.57
N ARG A 53 0.25 2.47 5.01
CA ARG A 53 -0.66 3.45 4.42
C ARG A 53 0.12 4.66 3.96
N TYR A 54 -0.16 5.12 2.76
CA TYR A 54 0.46 6.27 2.13
C TYR A 54 -0.57 7.37 2.01
N GLN A 55 -0.33 8.49 2.68
CA GLN A 55 -1.18 9.67 2.58
C GLN A 55 -0.50 10.71 1.69
N GLU A 56 -1.27 11.29 0.80
CA GLU A 56 -0.80 12.35 -0.10
C GLU A 56 -0.41 13.62 0.67
N LYS A 57 0.83 14.12 0.46
CA LYS A 57 1.24 15.48 0.87
C LYS A 57 1.20 16.46 -0.29
N ARG A 58 1.51 15.98 -1.49
CA ARG A 58 1.48 16.75 -2.74
C ARG A 58 0.56 16.08 -3.74
N GLU A 59 -0.19 16.88 -4.48
CA GLU A 59 -1.11 16.37 -5.49
C GLU A 59 -0.43 15.42 -6.50
N GLY A 60 -1.08 14.30 -6.75
CA GLY A 60 -0.64 13.24 -7.65
C GLY A 60 0.45 12.33 -7.08
N ALA A 61 0.91 12.52 -5.83
CA ALA A 61 1.98 11.70 -5.24
C ALA A 61 1.60 10.22 -5.20
N LEU A 62 0.34 9.90 -4.83
CA LEU A 62 -0.10 8.51 -4.76
C LEU A 62 -0.20 7.86 -6.14
N SER A 63 -0.64 8.61 -7.17
CA SER A 63 -0.68 8.10 -8.54
C SER A 63 0.73 7.77 -9.05
N ARG A 64 1.69 8.68 -8.84
CA ARG A 64 3.09 8.44 -9.20
C ARG A 64 3.68 7.23 -8.48
N LEU A 65 3.32 7.04 -7.21
CA LEU A 65 3.75 5.90 -6.41
C LEU A 65 3.17 4.58 -6.96
N VAL A 66 1.89 4.57 -7.34
CA VAL A 66 1.25 3.42 -8.00
C VAL A 66 1.97 3.06 -9.30
N ASP A 67 2.22 4.05 -10.16
CA ASP A 67 2.86 3.83 -11.46
C ASP A 67 4.32 3.37 -11.31
N ALA A 68 5.07 3.97 -10.39
CA ALA A 68 6.50 3.67 -10.18
C ALA A 68 6.74 2.25 -9.64
N HIS A 69 5.79 1.71 -8.88
CA HIS A 69 5.92 0.41 -8.22
C HIS A 69 5.00 -0.67 -8.81
N GLY A 70 4.24 -0.34 -9.85
CA GLY A 70 3.29 -1.27 -10.49
C GLY A 70 2.23 -1.79 -9.52
N ILE A 71 1.75 -0.93 -8.61
CA ILE A 71 0.78 -1.35 -7.59
C ILE A 71 -0.55 -1.64 -8.28
N VAL A 72 -1.08 -2.85 -8.08
CA VAL A 72 -2.38 -3.24 -8.60
C VAL A 72 -3.46 -2.64 -7.69
N ILE A 73 -4.16 -1.62 -8.18
CA ILE A 73 -5.26 -1.00 -7.45
C ILE A 73 -6.50 -1.88 -7.55
N LEU A 74 -6.96 -2.35 -6.40
CA LEU A 74 -8.12 -3.21 -6.25
C LEU A 74 -9.35 -2.40 -5.87
N THR A 75 -10.51 -2.88 -6.31
CA THR A 75 -11.79 -2.50 -5.70
C THR A 75 -11.87 -3.03 -4.26
N LYS A 76 -12.81 -2.51 -3.46
CA LYS A 76 -12.99 -3.00 -2.08
C LYS A 76 -13.29 -4.50 -2.01
N SER A 77 -14.10 -5.01 -2.95
CA SER A 77 -14.44 -6.43 -3.00
C SER A 77 -13.22 -7.30 -3.32
N GLU A 78 -12.45 -6.93 -4.34
CA GLU A 78 -11.22 -7.66 -4.71
C GLU A 78 -10.17 -7.59 -3.60
N TRP A 79 -10.06 -6.43 -2.94
CA TRP A 79 -9.20 -6.26 -1.78
C TRP A 79 -9.57 -7.21 -0.66
N ASP A 80 -10.86 -7.31 -0.31
CA ASP A 80 -11.32 -8.19 0.76
C ASP A 80 -11.05 -9.66 0.41
N THR A 81 -11.35 -10.07 -0.82
CA THR A 81 -11.01 -11.41 -1.32
C THR A 81 -9.52 -11.68 -1.19
N ARG A 82 -8.67 -10.80 -1.73
CA ARG A 82 -7.21 -10.98 -1.71
C ARG A 82 -6.65 -10.95 -0.29
N LYS A 83 -7.20 -10.12 0.59
CA LYS A 83 -6.83 -10.07 2.01
C LYS A 83 -7.13 -11.40 2.71
N VAL A 84 -8.27 -12.02 2.41
CA VAL A 84 -8.62 -13.36 2.92
C VAL A 84 -7.69 -14.43 2.37
N GLU A 85 -7.39 -14.41 1.07
CA GLU A 85 -6.49 -15.37 0.41
C GLU A 85 -5.07 -15.35 1.00
N LEU A 86 -4.55 -14.15 1.26
CA LEU A 86 -3.19 -13.97 1.79
C LEU A 86 -3.10 -14.16 3.31
N GLY A 87 -4.20 -13.96 4.03
CA GLY A 87 -4.27 -14.17 5.47
C GLY A 87 -3.25 -13.34 6.25
N GLU A 88 -2.67 -13.95 7.29
CA GLU A 88 -1.73 -13.27 8.21
C GLU A 88 -0.37 -12.91 7.58
N SER A 89 -0.05 -13.48 6.41
CA SER A 89 1.23 -13.23 5.75
C SER A 89 1.47 -11.76 5.42
N ILE A 90 0.39 -10.99 5.22
CA ILE A 90 0.44 -9.57 4.84
C ILE A 90 0.90 -8.65 5.97
N TYR A 91 0.94 -9.13 7.22
CA TYR A 91 1.30 -8.33 8.39
C TYR A 91 2.73 -8.57 8.89
N LEU A 92 3.44 -9.56 8.32
CA LEU A 92 4.81 -9.94 8.70
C LEU A 92 5.89 -8.98 8.15
#